data_AF-A0A0F9QVH9-F1
#
_entry.id   AF-A0A0F9QVH9-F1
#
_cell.length_a   1.000
_cell.length_b   1.000
_cell.length_c   1.000
_cell.angle_alpha   90.00
_cell.angle_beta   90.00
_cell.angle_gamma   90.00
#
_symmetry.space_group_name_H-M   'P 1'
#
loop_
_entity.id
_entity.type
_entity.pdbx_description
1 polymer ?
#
loop_
_entity_poly.entity_id
_entity_poly.type
_entity_poly.pdbx_seq_one_letter_code
_entity_poly.pdbx_strand_id
1 'polypeptide(L)'
;FMIGSPGETMQQARETVEWALHCGADYVYFSVTSPTPGSRLYKQGMEEGWFDDYWGEFAWDPSPKFQARYWDEDHREELYELMGYGYRKFYSSPRFLARQALKVRSLGELVGKARIAAGLLAR
;
A
#
# COMPACT_ATOMS: atom_id res chain seq x y z
N PHE A 1 3.56 -6.29 1.64
CA PHE A 1 4.47 -6.12 0.49
C PHE A 1 4.84 -4.67 0.38
N MET A 2 6.12 -4.40 0.16
CA MET A 2 6.65 -3.05 0.03
C MET A 2 7.20 -2.90 -1.38
N ILE A 3 6.95 -1.76 -2.02
CA ILE A 3 7.38 -1.44 -3.39
C ILE A 3 7.99 -0.04 -3.45
N GLY A 4 8.87 0.22 -4.42
CA GLY A 4 9.64 1.45 -4.53
C GLY A 4 10.83 1.49 -3.57
N SER A 5 11.43 0.33 -3.30
CA SER A 5 12.62 0.22 -2.44
C SER A 5 13.88 0.78 -3.12
N PRO A 6 14.94 1.11 -2.38
CA PRO A 6 16.19 1.57 -2.98
C PRO A 6 16.75 0.60 -4.02
N GLY A 7 16.99 1.11 -5.23
CA GLY A 7 17.48 0.32 -6.36
C GLY A 7 16.44 -0.63 -6.99
N GLU A 8 15.20 -0.64 -6.51
CA GLU A 8 14.11 -1.39 -7.12
C GLU A 8 13.64 -0.68 -8.40
N THR A 9 13.58 -1.42 -9.49
CA THR A 9 13.00 -0.93 -10.75
C THR A 9 11.48 -1.05 -10.74
N MET A 10 10.79 -0.24 -11.55
CA MET A 10 9.35 -0.37 -11.75
C MET A 10 8.91 -1.74 -12.30
N GLN A 11 9.80 -2.50 -12.95
CA GLN A 11 9.52 -3.89 -13.33
C GLN A 11 9.49 -4.79 -12.08
N GLN A 12 10.50 -4.70 -11.22
CA GLN A 12 10.57 -5.50 -9.99
C GLN A 12 9.42 -5.17 -9.02
N ALA A 13 9.03 -3.90 -8.92
CA ALA A 13 7.86 -3.50 -8.15
C ALA A 13 6.58 -4.20 -8.66
N ARG A 14 6.41 -4.31 -9.99
CA ARG A 14 5.29 -5.04 -10.60
C ARG A 14 5.37 -6.54 -10.31
N GLU A 15 6.56 -7.14 -10.39
CA GLU A 15 6.78 -8.54 -10.03
C GLU A 15 6.42 -8.82 -8.57
N THR A 16 6.76 -7.92 -7.64
CA THR A 16 6.35 -7.99 -6.23
C THR A 16 4.83 -7.99 -6.07
N VAL A 17 4.12 -7.13 -6.79
CA VAL A 17 2.65 -7.09 -6.76
C VAL A 17 2.05 -8.36 -7.36
N GLU A 18 2.54 -8.82 -8.51
CA GLU A 18 2.06 -10.05 -9.14
C GLU A 18 2.32 -11.28 -8.25
N TRP A 19 3.46 -11.34 -7.57
CA TRP A 19 3.73 -12.40 -6.60
C TRP A 19 2.71 -12.38 -5.46
N ALA A 20 2.43 -11.19 -4.90
CA ALA A 20 1.47 -11.04 -3.81
C ALA A 20 0.06 -11.52 -4.19
N LEU A 21 -0.35 -11.33 -5.44
CA LEU A 21 -1.64 -11.82 -5.95
C LEU A 21 -1.75 -13.36 -5.96
N HIS A 22 -0.62 -14.06 -6.09
CA HIS A 22 -0.60 -15.51 -6.30
C HIS A 22 -0.02 -16.31 -5.12
N CYS A 23 0.60 -15.65 -4.14
CA CYS A 23 1.27 -16.29 -3.00
C CYS A 23 0.34 -17.06 -2.03
N GLY A 24 -0.98 -17.00 -2.23
CA GLY A 24 -1.96 -17.75 -1.43
C GLY A 24 -2.39 -17.08 -0.12
N ALA A 25 -1.99 -15.81 0.09
CA ALA A 25 -2.38 -15.01 1.25
C ALA A 25 -3.91 -14.94 1.45
N ASP A 26 -4.34 -14.80 2.71
CA ASP A 26 -5.74 -14.51 3.05
C ASP A 26 -6.08 -13.03 2.87
N TYR A 27 -5.11 -12.16 3.14
CA TYR A 27 -5.19 -10.71 3.00
C TYR A 27 -3.83 -10.18 2.54
N VAL A 28 -3.83 -9.06 1.84
CA VAL A 28 -2.61 -8.36 1.42
C VAL A 28 -2.63 -6.92 1.89
N TYR A 29 -1.46 -6.43 2.23
CA TYR A 29 -1.19 -5.03 2.48
C TYR A 29 -0.01 -4.64 1.60
N PHE A 30 -0.17 -3.58 0.84
CA PHE A 30 0.84 -2.94 0.01
C PHE A 30 1.19 -1.58 0.59
N SER A 31 2.47 -1.23 0.58
CA SER A 31 2.99 0.08 0.96
C SER A 31 4.05 0.53 -0.02
N VAL A 32 4.04 1.81 -0.39
CA VAL A 32 5.19 2.43 -1.06
C VAL A 32 6.26 2.71 -0.01
N THR A 33 7.52 2.43 -0.31
CA THR A 33 8.63 2.61 0.63
C THR A 33 8.74 4.08 1.02
N SER A 34 8.47 4.36 2.30
CA SER A 34 8.64 5.68 2.89
C SER A 34 9.67 5.59 4.01
N PRO A 35 10.76 6.37 3.95
CA PRO A 35 11.76 6.40 5.01
C PRO A 35 11.17 6.94 6.32
N THR A 36 11.09 6.09 7.34
CA THR A 36 10.57 6.46 8.66
C THR A 36 11.66 7.11 9.53
N PRO A 37 11.31 8.06 10.41
CA PRO A 37 12.30 8.79 11.21
C PRO A 37 13.11 7.83 12.09
N GLY A 38 14.42 8.07 12.16
CA GLY A 38 15.35 7.24 12.91
C GLY A 38 15.74 5.90 12.26
N SER A 39 15.09 5.50 11.17
CA SER A 39 15.46 4.29 10.41
C SER A 39 16.82 4.47 9.71
N ARG A 40 17.50 3.35 9.40
CA ARG A 40 18.73 3.38 8.59
C ARG A 40 18.51 4.04 7.23
N LEU A 41 17.35 3.77 6.62
CA LEU A 41 17.00 4.31 5.31
C LEU A 41 16.84 5.84 5.35
N TYR A 42 16.23 6.37 6.42
CA TYR A 42 16.09 7.80 6.61
C TYR A 42 17.45 8.50 6.76
N LYS A 43 18.33 7.94 7.60
CA LYS A 43 19.69 8.45 7.77
C LYS A 43 20.46 8.44 6.46
N GLN A 44 20.39 7.33 5.71
CA GLN A 44 21.03 7.20 4.41
C GLN A 44 20.52 8.26 3.42
N GLY A 45 19.20 8.46 3.31
CA GLY A 45 18.65 9.46 2.39
C GLY A 45 19.07 10.90 2.73
N MET A 46 19.24 11.22 4.01
CA MET A 46 19.81 12.51 4.44
C MET A 46 21.30 12.61 4.15
N GLU A 47 22.09 11.57 4.47
CA GLU A 47 23.54 11.51 4.24
C GLU A 47 23.90 11.62 2.74
N GLU A 48 23.09 11.00 1.88
CA GLU A 48 23.26 11.04 0.43
C GLU A 48 22.63 12.29 -0.22
N GLY A 49 21.94 13.15 0.55
CA GLY A 49 21.37 14.41 0.07
C GLY A 49 20.09 14.27 -0.77
N TRP A 50 19.36 13.16 -0.64
CA TRP A 50 18.09 12.94 -1.34
C TRP A 50 16.96 13.80 -0.73
N PHE A 51 17.02 14.06 0.57
CA PHE A 51 16.09 14.91 1.30
C PHE A 51 16.67 15.42 2.62
N ASP A 52 16.14 16.53 3.13
CA ASP A 52 16.47 17.10 4.44
C ASP A 52 15.73 16.39 5.60
N ASP A 53 15.96 16.82 6.85
CA ASP A 53 15.29 16.30 8.06
C ASP A 53 13.82 16.76 8.16
N TYR A 54 13.01 16.39 7.16
CA TYR A 54 11.60 16.78 7.04
C TYR A 54 10.73 16.24 8.19
N TRP A 55 11.13 15.15 8.86
CA TRP A 55 10.43 14.66 10.05
C TRP A 55 10.79 15.50 11.29
N GLY A 56 12.04 15.93 11.42
CA GLY A 56 12.46 16.88 12.45
C GLY A 56 11.74 18.24 12.31
N GLU A 57 11.65 18.76 11.08
CA GLU A 57 10.88 19.97 10.77
C GLU A 57 9.41 19.82 11.18
N PHE A 58 8.77 18.70 10.82
CA PHE A 58 7.39 18.43 11.20
C PHE A 58 7.21 18.28 12.71
N ALA A 59 8.17 17.68 13.42
CA ALA A 59 8.12 17.55 14.87
C ALA A 59 8.22 18.92 15.58
N TRP A 60 8.92 19.87 14.97
CA TRP A 60 9.05 21.24 15.48
C TRP A 60 7.83 22.11 15.18
N ASP A 61 7.31 22.07 13.94
CA ASP A 61 6.13 22.82 13.51
C ASP A 61 5.14 21.92 12.74
N PRO A 62 4.24 21.21 13.46
CA PRO A 62 3.31 20.28 12.84
C PRO A 62 2.33 20.99 11.90
N SER A 63 2.32 20.57 10.64
CA SER A 63 1.42 21.10 9.62
C SER A 63 0.47 20.03 9.08
N PRO A 64 -0.84 20.33 8.91
CA PRO A 64 -1.78 19.41 8.27
C PRO A 64 -1.47 19.20 6.78
N LYS A 65 -0.59 20.02 6.18
CA LYS A 65 -0.14 19.87 4.79
C LYS A 65 1.08 18.94 4.66
N PHE A 66 1.64 18.49 5.78
CA PHE A 66 2.80 17.61 5.77
C PHE A 66 2.50 16.32 5.00
N GLN A 67 3.45 15.91 4.16
CA GLN A 67 3.41 14.64 3.47
C GLN A 67 4.74 13.93 3.68
N ALA A 68 4.66 12.68 4.14
CA ALA A 68 5.83 11.82 4.17
C ALA A 68 6.36 11.63 2.74
N ARG A 69 7.68 11.53 2.62
CA ARG A 69 8.34 11.28 1.34
C ARG A 69 8.39 9.79 1.05
N TYR A 70 8.27 9.43 -0.22
CA TYR A 70 8.65 8.12 -0.70
C TYR A 70 10.14 8.10 -1.01
N TRP A 71 10.72 6.90 -1.05
CA TRP A 71 12.10 6.75 -1.45
C TRP A 71 12.28 7.09 -2.93
N ASP A 72 11.38 6.56 -3.77
CA ASP A 72 11.32 6.86 -5.21
C ASP A 72 10.21 7.89 -5.46
N GLU A 73 10.59 9.17 -5.39
CA GLU A 73 9.67 10.30 -5.64
C GLU A 73 9.37 10.48 -7.13
N ASP A 74 10.31 10.14 -8.01
CA ASP A 74 10.14 10.29 -9.46
C ASP A 74 9.02 9.37 -10.00
N HIS A 75 8.79 8.23 -9.35
CA HIS A 75 7.72 7.29 -9.69
C HIS A 75 6.59 7.24 -8.65
N ARG A 76 6.41 8.30 -7.84
CA ARG A 76 5.37 8.38 -6.79
C ARG A 76 3.99 7.96 -7.31
N GLU A 77 3.54 8.55 -8.41
CA GLU A 77 2.23 8.29 -9.00
C GLU A 77 2.14 6.85 -9.51
N GLU A 78 3.15 6.37 -10.24
CA GLU A 78 3.16 5.01 -10.79
C GLU A 78 3.14 3.94 -9.69
N LEU A 79 3.90 4.13 -8.62
CA LEU A 79 3.93 3.25 -7.45
C LEU A 79 2.58 3.24 -6.73
N TYR A 80 1.96 4.41 -6.59
CA TYR A 80 0.64 4.54 -5.98
C TYR A 80 -0.46 3.86 -6.84
N GLU A 81 -0.40 4.04 -8.16
CA GLU A 81 -1.29 3.35 -9.10
C GLU A 81 -1.11 1.85 -9.08
N LEU A 82 0.14 1.37 -9.04
CA LEU A 82 0.50 -0.04 -8.97
C LEU A 82 0.00 -0.68 -7.66
N MET A 83 0.17 0.02 -6.53
CA MET A 83 -0.42 -0.37 -5.25
C MET A 83 -1.95 -0.48 -5.35
N GLY A 84 -2.61 0.52 -5.95
CA GLY A 84 -4.05 0.51 -6.18
C GLY A 84 -4.51 -0.64 -7.08
N TYR A 85 -3.74 -0.94 -8.13
CA TYR A 85 -3.96 -2.12 -8.99
C TYR A 85 -3.89 -3.41 -8.18
N GLY A 86 -2.85 -3.60 -7.37
CA GLY A 86 -2.68 -4.78 -6.52
C GLY A 86 -3.87 -4.99 -5.58
N TYR A 87 -4.32 -3.91 -4.91
CA TYR A 87 -5.49 -3.97 -4.03
C TYR A 87 -6.77 -4.34 -4.78
N ARG A 88 -7.09 -3.65 -5.88
CA ARG A 88 -8.28 -3.93 -6.68
C ARG A 88 -8.26 -5.37 -7.18
N LYS A 89 -7.14 -5.82 -7.74
CA LYS A 89 -7.00 -7.16 -8.31
C LYS A 89 -7.12 -8.26 -7.25
N PHE A 90 -6.49 -8.10 -6.09
CA PHE A 90 -6.55 -9.10 -5.01
C PHE A 90 -7.96 -9.22 -4.43
N TYR A 91 -8.53 -8.08 -3.99
CA TYR A 91 -9.78 -8.06 -3.22
C TYR A 91 -11.03 -8.25 -4.09
N SER A 92 -10.95 -8.05 -5.40
CA SER A 92 -12.01 -8.43 -6.35
C SER A 92 -11.87 -9.85 -6.91
N SER A 93 -10.78 -10.58 -6.58
CA SER A 93 -10.55 -11.89 -7.18
C SER A 93 -11.63 -12.91 -6.76
N PRO A 94 -12.12 -13.76 -7.68
CA PRO A 94 -13.11 -14.79 -7.34
C PRO A 94 -12.64 -15.71 -6.23
N ARG A 95 -11.33 -16.03 -6.18
CA ARG A 95 -10.72 -16.84 -5.14
C ARG A 95 -10.83 -16.18 -3.76
N PHE A 96 -10.50 -14.89 -3.64
CA PHE A 96 -10.64 -14.16 -2.38
C PHE A 96 -12.11 -14.11 -1.95
N LEU A 97 -13.01 -13.71 -2.86
CA LEU A 97 -14.44 -13.59 -2.57
C LEU A 97 -15.06 -14.93 -2.14
N ALA A 98 -14.72 -16.03 -2.82
CA ALA A 98 -15.17 -17.37 -2.43
C ALA A 98 -14.67 -17.76 -1.04
N ARG A 99 -13.38 -17.51 -0.73
CA ARG A 99 -12.83 -17.77 0.61
C ARG A 99 -13.53 -16.95 1.69
N GLN A 100 -13.88 -15.69 1.41
CA GLN A 100 -14.62 -14.85 2.37
C GLN A 100 -16.06 -15.32 2.53
N ALA A 101 -16.74 -15.72 1.45
CA ALA A 101 -18.10 -16.24 1.50
C ALA A 101 -18.19 -17.53 2.34
N LEU A 102 -17.21 -18.44 2.20
CA LEU A 102 -17.14 -19.67 3.01
C LEU A 102 -16.88 -19.41 4.50
N LYS A 103 -16.35 -18.24 4.87
CA LYS A 103 -16.13 -17.85 6.28
C LYS A 103 -17.41 -17.30 6.94
N VAL A 104 -18.43 -16.96 6.16
CA VAL A 104 -19.70 -16.42 6.68
C VAL A 104 -20.50 -17.51 7.38
N ARG A 105 -20.94 -17.24 8.61
CA ARG A 105 -21.62 -18.24 9.47
C ARG A 105 -23.14 -18.16 9.44
N SER A 106 -23.72 -17.14 8.79
CA SER A 106 -25.16 -16.96 8.70
C SER A 106 -25.61 -16.15 7.47
N LEU A 107 -26.86 -16.35 7.04
CA LEU A 107 -27.46 -15.57 5.96
C LEU A 107 -27.57 -14.07 6.31
N GLY A 108 -27.82 -13.75 7.58
CA GLY A 108 -27.87 -12.36 8.05
C GLY A 108 -26.53 -11.63 7.88
N GLU A 109 -25.42 -12.31 8.21
CA GLU A 109 -24.07 -11.78 7.99
C GLU A 109 -23.78 -11.60 6.49
N LEU A 110 -24.19 -12.55 5.64
CA LEU A 110 -24.01 -12.46 4.19
C LEU A 110 -24.75 -11.23 3.62
N VAL A 111 -26.02 -11.05 4.00
CA VAL A 111 -26.85 -9.91 3.58
C VAL A 111 -26.26 -8.59 4.09
N GLY A 112 -25.76 -8.56 5.32
CA GLY A 112 -25.09 -7.39 5.89
C GLY A 112 -23.85 -6.98 5.09
N LYS A 113 -22.96 -7.94 4.79
CA LYS A 113 -21.77 -7.70 3.97
C LYS A 113 -22.13 -7.25 2.55
N ALA A 114 -23.14 -7.86 1.92
CA ALA A 114 -23.60 -7.49 0.58
C ALA A 114 -24.15 -6.06 0.52
N ARG A 115 -24.92 -5.62 1.53
CA ARG A 115 -25.43 -4.24 1.62
C ARG A 115 -24.30 -3.22 1.75
N ILE A 116 -23.28 -3.51 2.58
CA ILE A 116 -22.11 -2.64 2.72
C ILE A 116 -21.35 -2.55 1.40
N ALA A 117 -21.10 -3.68 0.74
CA ALA A 117 -20.42 -3.71 -0.55
C ALA A 117 -21.19 -2.91 -1.63
N ALA A 118 -22.51 -3.07 -1.70
CA ALA A 118 -23.35 -2.30 -2.63
C ALA A 118 -23.28 -0.79 -2.34
N GLY A 119 -23.29 -0.39 -1.07
CA GLY A 119 -23.15 1.02 -0.68
C GLY A 119 -21.78 1.62 -0.99
N LEU A 120 -20.71 0.82 -1.01
CA LEU A 120 -19.37 1.26 -1.40
C LEU A 120 -19.23 1.40 -2.92
N LEU A 121 -19.91 0.57 -3.71
CA LEU A 121 -19.88 0.62 -5.18
C LEU A 121 -20.78 1.70 -5.79
N ALA A 122 -21.74 2.22 -5.02
CA ALA A 122 -22.65 3.27 -5.44
C ALA A 122 -22.11 4.70 -5.22
N ARG A 123 -20.85 4.83 -4.76
CA ARG A 123 -20.13 6.08 -4.55
C ARG A 123 -19.05 6.26 -5.61
#